data_AF-A0A0Q8A4B6-F1
#
_entry.id   AF-A0A0Q8A4B6-F1
#
_cell.length_a   1.000
_cell.length_b   1.000
_cell.length_c   1.000
_cell.angle_alpha   90.00
_cell.angle_beta   90.00
_cell.angle_gamma   90.00
#
_symmetry.space_group_name_H-M   'P 1'
#
loop_
_entity.id
_entity.type
_entity.pdbx_description
1 polymer ?
#
loop_
_entity_poly.entity_id
_entity_poly.type
_entity_poly.pdbx_seq_one_letter_code
_entity_poly.pdbx_strand_id
1 'polypeptide(L)'
;MGIVPFPNFVGVEINSGKVQSATVTDENGTRPVLSDIGRFFYYVDVIEPDGGRISMWDGTNKAEAVRQANLLALDFGGKICDRTGREQ
;
A
#
# COMPACT_ATOMS: atom_id res chain seq x y z
N MET A 1 28.67 5.85 15.52
CA MET A 1 27.43 6.45 15.01
C MET A 1 27.15 5.78 13.67
N GLY A 2 26.22 4.83 13.62
CA GLY A 2 25.92 4.08 12.40
C GLY A 2 24.85 4.80 11.60
N ILE A 3 25.18 5.27 10.40
CA ILE A 3 24.18 5.71 9.44
C ILE A 3 23.57 4.43 8.87
N VAL A 4 22.27 4.22 9.09
CA VAL A 4 21.53 3.17 8.38
C VAL A 4 21.22 3.75 7.00
N PRO A 5 21.81 3.23 5.90
CA PRO A 5 21.44 3.69 4.58
C PRO A 5 19.99 3.30 4.34
N PHE A 6 19.13 4.30 4.15
CA PHE A 6 17.78 4.02 3.68
C PHE A 6 17.89 3.51 2.24
N PRO A 7 17.19 2.41 1.90
CA PRO A 7 17.13 1.94 0.52
C PRO A 7 16.65 3.07 -0.39
N ASN A 8 17.23 3.19 -1.59
CA ASN A 8 16.72 4.12 -2.62
C ASN A 8 15.34 3.62 -3.08
N PHE A 9 14.27 4.00 -2.38
CA PHE A 9 12.91 3.61 -2.76
C PHE A 9 12.63 3.96 -4.22
N VAL A 10 12.03 3.00 -4.93
CA VAL A 10 11.88 3.05 -6.38
C VAL A 10 10.68 3.90 -6.78
N GLY A 11 9.68 3.97 -5.90
CA GLY A 11 8.46 4.74 -6.09
C GLY A 11 7.31 4.20 -5.25
N VAL A 12 6.12 4.69 -5.58
CA VAL A 12 4.85 4.30 -4.98
C VAL A 12 3.98 3.62 -6.03
N GLU A 13 3.32 2.52 -5.67
CA GLU A 13 2.33 1.84 -6.50
C GLU A 13 0.92 1.98 -5.93
N ILE A 14 -0.06 2.14 -6.81
CA ILE A 14 -1.47 2.03 -6.46
C ILE A 14 -2.02 0.76 -7.09
N ASN A 15 -2.41 -0.19 -6.25
CA ASN A 15 -3.06 -1.44 -6.64
C ASN A 15 -4.54 -1.41 -6.25
N SER A 16 -5.34 -2.30 -6.85
CA SER A 16 -6.73 -2.47 -6.43
C SER A 16 -7.23 -3.90 -6.66
N GLY A 17 -8.24 -4.29 -5.90
CA GLY A 17 -8.81 -5.63 -6.01
C GLY A 17 -9.89 -5.92 -4.97
N LYS A 18 -10.57 -7.06 -5.13
CA LYS A 18 -11.49 -7.58 -4.11
C LYS A 18 -10.70 -8.25 -3.00
N VAL A 19 -11.01 -7.87 -1.76
CA VAL A 19 -10.44 -8.50 -0.55
C VAL A 19 -10.88 -9.96 -0.50
N GLN A 20 -9.92 -10.89 -0.46
CA GLN A 20 -10.20 -12.32 -0.28
C GLN A 20 -10.02 -12.77 1.18
N SER A 21 -9.17 -12.07 1.92
CA SER A 21 -8.92 -12.27 3.34
C SER A 21 -8.49 -10.94 3.95
N ALA A 22 -8.91 -10.69 5.19
CA ALA A 22 -8.51 -9.51 5.95
C ALA A 22 -8.36 -9.89 7.42
N THR A 23 -7.36 -9.33 8.09
CA THR A 23 -7.09 -9.54 9.51
C THR A 23 -6.64 -8.24 10.14
N VAL A 24 -7.01 -8.03 11.39
CA VAL A 24 -6.50 -6.93 12.23
C VAL A 24 -5.66 -7.54 13.36
N THR A 25 -4.53 -6.91 13.65
CA THR A 25 -3.69 -7.26 14.80
C THR A 25 -3.63 -6.06 15.72
N ASP A 26 -4.08 -6.24 16.96
CA ASP A 26 -4.04 -5.23 18.01
C ASP A 26 -3.67 -5.87 19.36
N GLU A 27 -3.87 -5.18 20.48
CA GLU A 27 -3.56 -5.69 21.81
C GLU A 27 -4.32 -6.98 22.18
N ASN A 28 -5.44 -7.27 21.49
CA ASN A 28 -6.24 -8.47 21.68
C ASN A 28 -5.80 -9.62 20.76
N GLY A 29 -4.69 -9.46 20.05
CA GLY A 29 -4.14 -10.43 19.11
C GLY A 29 -4.66 -10.25 17.69
N THR A 30 -4.37 -11.24 16.84
CA THR A 30 -4.77 -11.24 15.43
C THR A 30 -6.15 -11.88 15.25
N ARG A 31 -7.09 -11.18 14.62
CA ARG A 31 -8.42 -11.68 14.31
C ARG A 31 -8.85 -11.35 12.88
N PRO A 32 -9.69 -12.17 12.23
CA PRO A 32 -10.20 -11.88 10.90
C PRO A 32 -11.20 -10.72 10.90
N VAL A 33 -11.19 -9.92 9.84
CA VAL A 33 -12.15 -8.84 9.59
C VAL A 33 -13.07 -9.25 8.45
N LEU A 34 -14.06 -10.09 8.79
CA LEU A 34 -14.96 -10.70 7.79
C LEU A 34 -15.80 -9.67 7.04
N SER A 35 -16.04 -8.49 7.62
CA SER A 35 -16.79 -7.41 6.99
C SER A 35 -16.12 -6.86 5.73
N ASP A 36 -14.82 -7.05 5.57
CA ASP A 36 -14.07 -6.52 4.43
C ASP A 36 -13.96 -7.51 3.27
N ILE A 37 -14.19 -8.81 3.51
CA ILE A 37 -14.14 -9.83 2.45
C ILE A 37 -15.19 -9.52 1.37
N GLY A 38 -14.75 -9.56 0.11
CA GLY A 38 -15.55 -9.26 -1.07
C GLY A 38 -15.67 -7.76 -1.42
N ARG A 39 -15.24 -6.86 -0.52
CA ARG A 39 -15.18 -5.43 -0.82
C ARG A 39 -14.04 -5.11 -1.76
N PHE A 40 -14.22 -4.07 -2.58
CA PHE A 40 -13.18 -3.55 -3.46
C PHE A 40 -12.35 -2.52 -2.72
N PHE A 41 -11.04 -2.73 -2.67
CA PHE A 41 -10.07 -1.86 -2.00
C PHE A 41 -9.01 -1.38 -2.98
N TYR A 42 -8.46 -0.22 -2.66
CA TYR A 42 -7.23 0.34 -3.21
C TYR A 42 -6.13 0.18 -2.16
N TYR A 43 -4.93 -0.14 -2.61
CA TYR A 43 -3.74 -0.33 -1.78
C TYR A 43 -2.65 0.56 -2.33
N VAL A 44 -1.96 1.28 -1.44
CA VAL A 44 -0.86 2.16 -1.77
C VAL A 44 0.40 1.60 -1.11
N ASP A 45 1.31 1.12 -1.95
CA ASP A 45 2.52 0.43 -1.55
C ASP A 45 3.74 1.27 -1.89
N VAL A 46 4.71 1.35 -0.99
CA VAL A 46 6.06 1.84 -1.31
C VAL A 46 6.89 0.66 -1.79
N ILE A 47 7.64 0.86 -2.87
CA ILE A 47 8.46 -0.17 -3.50
C ILE A 47 9.93 0.00 -3.11
N GLU A 48 10.48 -1.05 -2.52
CA GLU A 48 11.90 -1.15 -2.16
C GLU A 48 12.77 -1.44 -3.40
N PRO A 49 14.09 -1.14 -3.37
CA PRO A 49 15.00 -1.40 -4.49
C PRO A 49 15.03 -2.85 -4.99
N ASP A 50 14.78 -3.80 -4.09
CA ASP A 50 14.77 -5.23 -4.39
C ASP A 50 13.41 -5.74 -4.90
N GLY A 51 12.44 -4.84 -5.07
CA GLY A 51 11.07 -5.16 -5.47
C GLY A 51 10.15 -5.53 -4.31
N GLY A 52 10.64 -5.45 -3.07
CA GLY A 52 9.82 -5.53 -1.86
C GLY A 52 8.72 -4.47 -1.85
N ARG A 53 7.60 -4.78 -1.20
CA ARG A 53 6.44 -3.88 -1.06
C ARG A 53 6.13 -3.66 0.40
N ILE A 54 6.06 -2.40 0.79
CA ILE A 54 5.58 -1.98 2.11
C ILE A 54 4.22 -1.33 1.91
N SER A 55 3.16 -1.98 2.40
CA SER A 55 1.81 -1.42 2.37
C SER A 55 1.72 -0.25 3.33
N MET A 56 1.45 0.95 2.80
CA MET A 56 1.40 2.19 3.58
C MET A 56 -0.02 2.66 3.85
N TRP A 57 -0.96 2.32 2.96
CA TRP A 57 -2.35 2.72 3.08
C TRP A 57 -3.26 1.78 2.30
N ASP A 58 -4.46 1.53 2.82
CA ASP A 58 -5.52 0.82 2.13
C ASP A 58 -6.88 1.48 2.40
N GLY A 59 -7.81 1.35 1.44
CA GLY A 59 -9.15 1.89 1.60
C GLY A 59 -10.02 1.78 0.35
N THR A 60 -11.27 2.22 0.46
CA THR A 60 -12.29 2.02 -0.58
C THR A 60 -12.42 3.18 -1.58
N ASN A 61 -11.70 4.29 -1.37
CA ASN A 61 -11.84 5.51 -2.17
C ASN A 61 -10.60 5.74 -3.06
N LYS A 62 -10.81 5.78 -4.39
CA LYS A 62 -9.74 6.00 -5.38
C LYS A 62 -9.07 7.37 -5.23
N ALA A 63 -9.84 8.43 -5.05
CA ALA A 63 -9.30 9.79 -4.96
C ALA A 63 -8.39 9.93 -3.73
N GLU A 64 -8.77 9.26 -2.64
CA GLU A 64 -7.94 9.19 -1.44
C GLU A 64 -6.68 8.37 -1.67
N ALA A 65 -6.76 7.21 -2.35
CA ALA A 65 -5.58 6.43 -2.72
C ALA A 65 -4.58 7.24 -3.54
N VAL A 66 -5.06 8.01 -4.52
CA VAL A 66 -4.22 8.92 -5.31
C VAL A 66 -3.61 10.01 -4.45
N ARG A 67 -4.38 10.61 -3.52
CA ARG A 67 -3.87 11.62 -2.58
C ARG A 67 -2.73 11.06 -1.72
N GLN A 68 -2.92 9.87 -1.15
CA GLN A 68 -1.92 9.20 -0.33
C GLN A 68 -0.66 8.86 -1.12
N ALA A 69 -0.81 8.37 -2.36
CA ALA A 69 0.33 8.08 -3.22
C ALA A 69 1.15 9.33 -3.56
N ASN A 70 0.49 10.49 -3.77
CA ASN A 70 1.18 11.76 -3.98
C ASN A 70 1.95 12.22 -2.75
N LEU A 71 1.40 12.05 -1.55
CA LEU A 71 2.11 12.37 -0.31
C LEU A 71 3.34 11.48 -0.13
N LEU A 72 3.19 10.17 -0.30
CA LEU A 72 4.29 9.22 -0.17
C LEU A 72 5.37 9.43 -1.21
N ALA A 73 5.02 9.78 -2.46
CA ALA A 73 6.00 10.00 -3.50
C ALA A 73 6.99 11.12 -3.17
N LEU A 74 6.61 12.11 -2.35
CA LEU A 74 7.52 13.18 -1.90
C LEU A 74 8.72 12.63 -1.11
N ASP A 75 8.48 11.58 -0.32
CA ASP A 75 9.48 10.96 0.55
C ASP A 75 10.16 9.74 -0.10
N PHE A 76 9.47 9.07 -1.03
CA PHE A 76 9.84 7.74 -1.53
C PHE A 76 10.15 7.71 -3.04
N GLY A 77 10.96 8.65 -3.52
CA GLY A 77 11.56 8.59 -4.87
C GLY A 77 10.80 9.31 -5.99
N GLY A 78 9.72 10.02 -5.67
CA GLY A 78 9.04 10.96 -6.59
C GLY A 78 8.21 10.33 -7.70
N LYS A 79 8.14 8.99 -7.78
CA LYS A 79 7.45 8.26 -8.86
C LYS A 79 6.19 7.58 -8.33
N ILE A 80 5.12 7.66 -9.10
CA ILE A 80 3.87 6.95 -8.84
C ILE A 80 3.54 6.08 -10.04
N CYS A 81 3.20 4.81 -9.80
CA CYS A 81 2.66 3.90 -10.79
C CYS A 81 1.24 3.48 -10.40
N ASP A 82 0.23 4.02 -11.08
CA ASP A 82 -1.16 3.58 -10.92
C ASP A 82 -1.37 2.30 -11.74
N ARG A 83 -1.61 1.19 -11.06
CA ARG A 83 -1.91 -0.12 -11.66
C ARG A 83 -3.40 -0.46 -11.59
N THR A 84 -4.24 0.47 -11.11
CA THR A 84 -5.68 0.26 -11.02
C THR A 84 -6.27 0.05 -12.42
N GLY A 85 -7.00 -1.05 -12.62
CA GLY A 85 -7.60 -1.41 -13.91
C GLY A 85 -6.77 -2.34 -14.79
N ARG A 86 -5.58 -2.77 -14.35
CA ARG A 86 -4.99 -4.01 -14.86
C ARG A 86 -5.64 -5.16 -14.09
N GLU A 87 -6.28 -6.08 -14.80
CA GLU A 87 -6.77 -7.32 -14.20
C GLU A 87 -5.57 -8.02 -13.53
N GLN A 88 -5.65 -8.21 -12.21
CA GLN A 88 -4.71 -9.01 -11.42
C GLN A 88 -5.33 -10.38 -11.15
#